data_AF-A0A351Y772-F1
#
_entry.id   AF-A0A351Y772-F1
#
_cell.length_a   1.000
_cell.length_b   1.000
_cell.length_c   1.000
_cell.angle_alpha   90.00
_cell.angle_beta   90.00
_cell.angle_gamma   90.00
#
_symmetry.space_group_name_H-M   'P 1'
#
loop_
_entity.id
_entity.type
_entity.pdbx_description
1 polymer ?
#
loop_
_entity_poly.entity_id
_entity_poly.type
_entity_poly.pdbx_seq_one_letter_code
_entity_poly.pdbx_strand_id
1 'polypeptide(L)' 'MDVPQFVSEWETFDLFNFPENHVARRPSDSYFVNKSEIKKESILLRPHTSVMWYHYLIE' A
#
# COMPACT_ATOMS: atom_id res chain seq x y z
N MET A 1 -14.58 -2.78 12.05
CA MET A 1 -14.45 -2.42 10.62
C MET A 1 -13.36 -3.30 10.07
N ASP A 2 -13.68 -4.10 9.06
CA ASP A 2 -12.68 -4.96 8.43
C ASP A 2 -12.00 -4.19 7.30
N VAL A 3 -10.68 -4.29 7.20
CA VAL A 3 -9.87 -3.51 6.25
C VAL A 3 -9.27 -4.49 5.26
N PRO A 4 -9.22 -4.19 3.94
CA PRO A 4 -8.62 -5.08 2.96
C PRO A 4 -7.16 -5.44 3.30
N GLN A 5 -6.81 -6.73 3.24
CA GLN A 5 -5.44 -7.21 3.50
C GLN A 5 -4.54 -7.00 2.30
N PHE A 6 -5.09 -7.20 1.11
CA PHE A 6 -4.44 -6.92 -0.16
C PHE A 6 -4.80 -5.52 -0.60
N VAL A 7 -3.78 -4.71 -0.80
CA VAL A 7 -3.87 -3.26 -0.99
C VAL A 7 -2.92 -2.85 -2.10
N SER A 8 -3.19 -1.73 -2.77
CA SER A 8 -2.27 -1.18 -3.77
C SER A 8 -1.01 -0.55 -3.15
N GLU A 9 0.08 -0.48 -3.90
CA GLU A 9 1.29 0.24 -3.46
C GLU A 9 1.02 1.74 -3.31
N TRP A 10 0.15 2.29 -4.16
CA TRP A 10 -0.27 3.68 -4.12
C TRP A 10 -1.02 4.01 -2.81
N GLU A 11 -2.05 3.23 -2.44
CA GLU A 11 -2.80 3.51 -1.21
C GLU A 11 -1.97 3.26 0.05
N THR A 12 -1.00 2.34 -0.02
CA THR A 12 -0.13 2.02 1.11
C THR A 12 0.90 3.12 1.36
N PHE A 13 1.48 3.72 0.31
CA PHE A 13 2.64 4.60 0.46
C PHE A 13 2.42 6.02 -0.07
N ASP A 14 1.94 6.16 -1.30
CA ASP A 14 1.79 7.48 -1.94
C ASP A 14 0.75 8.33 -1.21
N LEU A 15 -0.36 7.71 -0.80
CA LEU A 15 -1.41 8.38 -0.02
C LEU A 15 -0.90 8.95 1.31
N PHE A 16 0.10 8.29 1.91
CA PHE A 16 0.71 8.69 3.18
C PHE A 16 2.03 9.44 2.99
N ASN A 17 2.28 9.98 1.79
CA ASN A 17 3.42 10.83 1.46
C ASN A 17 4.80 10.18 1.72
N PHE A 18 4.88 8.85 1.58
CA PHE A 18 6.16 8.16 1.59
C PHE A 18 6.91 8.51 0.29
N PRO A 19 8.21 8.82 0.33
CA PRO A 19 8.97 9.09 -0.89
C PRO A 19 9.13 7.81 -1.74
N GLU A 20 9.35 7.97 -3.04
CA GLU A 20 9.46 6.85 -3.99
C GLU A 20 10.64 5.91 -3.69
N ASN A 21 11.73 6.45 -3.14
CA ASN A 21 12.91 5.69 -2.73
C ASN A 21 12.87 5.23 -1.25
N HIS A 22 11.72 5.32 -0.58
CA HIS A 22 11.58 4.90 0.81
C HIS A 22 11.86 3.41 0.99
N VAL A 23 12.62 3.04 2.02
CA VAL A 23 13.05 1.65 2.26
C VAL A 23 11.87 0.67 2.42
N ALA A 24 10.78 1.11 3.05
CA ALA A 24 9.57 0.29 3.20
C ALA A 24 8.93 -0.16 1.87
N ARG A 25 9.21 0.50 0.74
CA ARG A 25 8.70 0.10 -0.59
C ARG A 25 9.48 -1.07 -1.21
N ARG A 26 10.57 -1.49 -0.57
CA ARG A 26 11.41 -2.61 -1.02
C ARG A 26 10.70 -3.93 -0.74
N PRO A 27 10.87 -4.94 -1.62
CA PRO A 27 10.38 -6.30 -1.37
C PRO A 27 10.94 -6.98 -0.12
N SER A 28 12.02 -6.44 0.48
CA SER A 28 12.55 -6.93 1.76
C SER A 28 11.65 -6.60 2.96
N ASP A 29 10.95 -5.46 2.89
CA ASP A 29 10.18 -4.90 4.01
C ASP A 29 8.67 -5.02 3.77
N SER A 30 8.25 -5.13 2.50
CA SER A 30 6.85 -5.26 2.08
C SER A 30 6.62 -6.47 1.20
N TYR A 31 5.56 -7.23 1.51
CA TYR A 31 5.20 -8.45 0.80
C TYR A 31 4.36 -8.15 -0.44
N PHE A 32 5.02 -7.97 -1.59
CA PHE A 32 4.35 -7.79 -2.88
C PHE A 32 3.81 -9.12 -3.43
N VAL A 33 2.53 -9.16 -3.75
CA VAL A 33 1.89 -10.26 -4.49
C VAL A 33 2.11 -10.08 -5.99
N ASN A 34 2.01 -8.84 -6.46
CA ASN A 34 2.34 -8.42 -7.82
C ASN A 34 3.02 -7.05 -7.76
N LYS A 35 4.08 -6.85 -8.54
CA LYS A 35 4.73 -5.55 -8.69
C LYS A 35 4.66 -5.12 -10.16
N SER A 36 3.96 -4.03 -10.42
CA SER A 36 3.80 -3.39 -11.72
C SER A 36 4.63 -2.11 -11.78
N GLU A 37 4.85 -1.58 -12.99
CA GLU A 37 5.37 -0.22 -13.16
C GLU A 37 4.36 0.84 -12.69
N ILE A 38 3.06 0.49 -12.69
CA ILE A 38 1.96 1.35 -12.22
C ILE A 38 1.64 1.01 -10.76
N LYS A 39 1.91 1.93 -9.83
CA LYS A 39 1.76 1.72 -8.36
C LYS A 39 0.33 1.37 -7.92
N LYS A 40 -0.69 1.78 -8.67
CA LYS A 40 -2.09 1.41 -8.40
C LYS A 40 -2.40 -0.05 -8.78
N GLU A 41 -1.57 -0.67 -9.60
CA GLU A 41 -1.69 -2.07 -10.02
C GLU A 41 -0.76 -3.00 -9.24
N SER A 42 0.29 -2.45 -8.61
CA SER A 42 1.11 -3.19 -7.64
C SER A 42 0.28 -3.55 -6.42
N ILE A 43 0.10 -4.85 -6.16
CA ILE A 43 -0.65 -5.36 -5.00
C ILE A 43 0.31 -5.94 -3.98
N LEU A 44 0.14 -5.56 -2.72
CA LEU A 44 0.91 -6.05 -1.58
C LEU A 44 0.02 -6.36 -0.38
N LEU A 45 0.55 -7.12 0.58
CA LEU A 45 -0.05 -7.21 1.91
C LEU A 45 0.22 -5.90 2.65
N ARG A 46 -0.84 -5.33 3.24
CA ARG A 46 -0.71 -4.06 3.98
C ARG A 46 0.33 -4.20 5.11
N PRO A 47 1.33 -3.30 5.21
CA PRO A 47 2.28 -3.30 6.32
C PRO A 47 1.72 -2.64 7.58
N HIS A 48 0.64 -1.86 7.45
CA HIS A 48 -0.01 -1.14 8.55
C HIS A 48 -1.50 -0.98 8.30
N THR A 49 -2.26 -0.72 9.37
CA THR A 49 -3.71 -0.50 9.29
C THR A 49 -4.09 0.93 8.92
N SER A 50 -3.16 1.90 8.81
CA SER A 50 -3.48 3.29 8.45
C SER A 50 -4.23 3.44 7.12
N VAL A 51 -4.04 2.49 6.18
CA VAL A 51 -4.83 2.38 4.94
C VAL A 51 -6.34 2.36 5.20
N MET A 52 -6.78 1.93 6.38
CA MET A 52 -8.20 1.96 6.77
C MET A 52 -8.85 3.33 6.60
N TRP A 53 -8.09 4.43 6.74
CA TRP A 53 -8.62 5.78 6.59
C TRP A 53 -9.06 6.06 5.15
N TYR A 54 -8.35 5.51 4.16
CA TYR A 54 -8.73 5.62 2.76
C TYR A 54 -10.11 5.00 2.53
N HIS A 55 -10.28 3.75 2.97
CA HIS A 55 -11.54 3.02 2.84
C HIS A 55 -12.66 3.66 3.67
N TYR A 56 -12.37 4.11 4.89
CA TYR A 56 -13.42 4.68 5.75
C TYR A 56 -13.93 6.05 5.30
N LEU A 57 -13.07 6.89 4.72
CA LEU A 57 -13.44 8.27 4.37
C LEU A 57 -13.96 8.40 2.93
N ILE A 58 -13.59 7.47 2.05
CA ILE A 58 -13.89 7.55 0.61
C ILE A 58 -14.89 6.47 0.17
N GLU A 59 -14.99 5.33 0.87
CA GLU A 59 -16.05 4.32 0.65
C GLU A 59 -17.19 4.46 1.67
#